data_AF-A0A0N5C8S4-F1
#
_entry.id   AF-A0A0N5C8S4-F1
#
_cell.length_a   1.000
_cell.length_b   1.000
_cell.length_c   1.000
_cell.angle_alpha   90.00
_cell.angle_beta   90.00
_cell.angle_gamma   90.00
#
_symmetry.space_group_name_H-M   'P 1'
#
loop_
_entity.id
_entity.type
_entity.pdbx_description
1 polymer ?
#
loop_
_entity_poly.entity_id
_entity_poly.type
_entity_poly.pdbx_seq_one_letter_code
_entity_poly.pdbx_strand_id
1 'polypeptide(L)'
;MKNNQGFQPSIMESDILFVDENGSKRYDEDFFCNEIYFPIYWLIKLLRIPTFTPKKNILRSKLLNTFITFITVGPIMAFFIYNIILTHNYQILSLHWAHSFVYNTLFINAILGVFMYNGVQKFNFFHTFIQKFKEYREMDKYNRKTVNFSTTSLVIKVSLLWIVYISCAVLTIIVNYKNYDKNESNEINYKISKFFNKETFFLDGIVIVFANILTLFFLTLYLCTYHAIQGESQNFSDQGKELLNNNCINARTNLVNLSSRHTKLMELIAFVNGSLDKYTNVLVFHSILITIFSISIARNYSQGGVEGLEKLEVQLPILLCILIAVFILSPIATAHDNILKDKNTILFNNAIYHPYNAELHSTAASMIQRIESASYTGRLIYLIPVNELIIPVVIFGIIIFSIYVGVAPN
;
A
#
# COMPACT_ATOMS: atom_id res chain seq x y z
N MET A 1 -41.14 -56.27 -3.26
CA MET A 1 -40.44 -55.49 -4.30
C MET A 1 -41.33 -54.31 -4.69
N LYS A 2 -41.05 -53.11 -4.15
CA LYS A 2 -41.74 -51.87 -4.52
C LYS A 2 -40.77 -51.04 -5.37
N ASN A 3 -41.19 -50.73 -6.59
CA ASN A 3 -40.43 -49.99 -7.58
C ASN A 3 -40.55 -48.49 -7.25
N ASN A 4 -39.56 -47.93 -6.58
CA ASN A 4 -39.45 -46.48 -6.41
C ASN A 4 -38.92 -45.90 -7.72
N GLN A 5 -39.83 -45.45 -8.59
CA GLN A 5 -39.47 -44.52 -9.66
C GLN A 5 -39.11 -43.18 -9.00
N GLY A 6 -37.83 -43.00 -8.74
CA GLY A 6 -37.25 -41.70 -8.45
C GLY A 6 -37.43 -40.83 -9.68
N PHE A 7 -38.20 -39.76 -9.54
CA PHE A 7 -38.26 -38.67 -10.50
C PHE A 7 -36.86 -38.02 -10.50
N GLN A 8 -36.02 -38.34 -11.49
CA GLN A 8 -34.84 -37.55 -11.78
C GLN A 8 -35.30 -36.34 -12.59
N PRO A 9 -35.22 -35.10 -12.07
CA PRO A 9 -35.48 -33.94 -12.88
C PRO A 9 -34.43 -33.89 -14.00
N SER A 10 -34.90 -33.66 -15.22
CA SER A 10 -34.04 -33.48 -16.37
C SER A 10 -33.11 -32.29 -16.14
N ILE A 11 -31.91 -32.35 -16.71
CA ILE A 11 -30.80 -31.38 -16.59
C ILE A 11 -31.20 -29.93 -16.99
N MET A 12 -32.41 -29.70 -17.48
CA MET A 12 -32.95 -28.39 -17.83
C MET A 12 -33.86 -27.75 -16.77
N GLU A 13 -34.33 -28.49 -15.76
CA GLU A 13 -35.27 -27.95 -14.75
C GLU A 13 -34.61 -27.49 -13.45
N SER A 14 -33.34 -27.83 -13.20
CA SER A 14 -32.58 -27.31 -12.05
C SER A 14 -32.05 -25.88 -12.24
N ASP A 15 -32.16 -25.33 -13.44
CA ASP A 15 -31.56 -24.04 -13.81
C ASP A 15 -32.49 -22.82 -13.65
N ILE A 16 -33.71 -22.98 -13.11
CA ILE A 16 -34.72 -21.90 -13.12
C ILE A 16 -35.20 -21.42 -11.73
N LEU A 17 -34.83 -22.04 -10.60
CA LEU A 17 -35.35 -21.63 -9.29
C LEU A 17 -34.27 -21.28 -8.27
N PHE A 18 -33.46 -20.27 -8.61
CA PHE A 18 -32.92 -19.30 -7.65
C PHE A 18 -33.02 -17.89 -8.26
N VAL A 19 -34.25 -17.48 -8.59
CA VAL A 19 -34.56 -16.06 -8.76
C VAL A 19 -34.70 -15.48 -7.36
N ASP A 20 -33.56 -15.05 -6.80
CA ASP A 20 -33.54 -14.25 -5.58
C ASP A 20 -34.06 -12.84 -5.93
N GLU A 21 -35.07 -12.38 -5.20
CA GLU A 21 -35.78 -11.09 -5.38
C GLU A 21 -34.88 -9.85 -5.18
N ASN A 22 -33.58 -10.04 -4.92
CA ASN A 22 -32.53 -9.02 -5.02
C ASN A 22 -31.87 -8.94 -6.41
N GLY A 23 -32.61 -9.28 -7.47
CA GLY A 23 -32.21 -9.02 -8.84
C GLY A 23 -31.93 -7.52 -9.06
N SER A 24 -30.67 -7.19 -9.35
CA SER A 24 -30.19 -5.93 -9.96
C SER A 24 -29.72 -4.76 -9.09
N LYS A 25 -29.09 -4.98 -7.92
CA LYS A 25 -28.13 -3.95 -7.45
C LYS A 25 -26.88 -3.97 -8.33
N ARG A 26 -26.92 -3.28 -9.48
CA ARG A 26 -25.70 -2.89 -10.19
C ARG A 26 -24.98 -1.88 -9.31
N TYR A 27 -23.81 -2.27 -8.81
CA TYR A 27 -22.96 -1.37 -8.04
C TYR A 27 -22.22 -0.42 -9.01
N ASP A 28 -22.38 0.87 -8.78
CA ASP A 28 -21.71 1.91 -9.55
C ASP A 28 -20.25 2.08 -9.09
N GLU A 29 -19.44 2.77 -9.89
CA GLU A 29 -18.01 3.02 -9.58
C GLU A 29 -17.82 3.69 -8.21
N ASP A 30 -18.78 4.52 -7.77
CA ASP A 30 -18.75 5.19 -6.47
C ASP A 30 -18.85 4.20 -5.30
N PHE A 31 -19.60 3.10 -5.46
CA PHE A 31 -19.69 2.05 -4.46
C PHE A 31 -18.33 1.36 -4.26
N PHE A 32 -17.69 0.95 -5.36
CA PHE A 32 -16.37 0.31 -5.32
C PHE A 32 -15.29 1.26 -4.81
N CYS A 33 -15.39 2.55 -5.14
CA CYS A 33 -14.52 3.58 -4.59
C CYS A 33 -14.64 3.67 -3.06
N ASN A 34 -15.87 3.73 -2.56
CA ASN A 34 -16.13 3.74 -1.12
C ASN A 34 -15.65 2.46 -0.45
N GLU A 35 -15.86 1.30 -1.05
CA GLU A 35 -15.46 0.01 -0.49
C GLU A 35 -13.94 -0.09 -0.34
N ILE A 36 -13.19 0.23 -1.40
CA ILE A 36 -11.72 0.12 -1.42
C ILE A 36 -11.08 1.18 -0.52
N TYR A 37 -11.57 2.40 -0.57
CA TYR A 37 -10.96 3.55 0.10
C TYR A 37 -11.70 3.97 1.37
N PHE A 38 -12.57 3.12 1.93
CA PHE A 38 -13.45 3.41 3.06
C PHE A 38 -12.81 4.27 4.17
N PRO A 39 -11.59 3.96 4.68
CA PRO A 39 -10.98 4.73 5.77
C PRO A 39 -10.74 6.21 5.44
N ILE A 40 -10.53 6.54 4.16
CA ILE A 40 -10.20 7.88 3.67
C ILE A 40 -11.21 8.40 2.64
N TYR A 41 -12.31 7.69 2.42
CA TYR A 41 -13.27 8.02 1.37
C TYR A 41 -13.94 9.39 1.60
N TRP A 42 -14.19 9.75 2.86
CA TRP A 42 -14.66 11.09 3.23
C TRP A 42 -13.69 12.18 2.79
N LEU A 43 -12.39 11.93 2.90
CA LEU A 43 -11.33 12.87 2.55
C LEU A 43 -11.14 12.93 1.03
N ILE A 44 -11.30 11.80 0.33
CA ILE A 44 -11.37 11.76 -1.14
C ILE A 44 -12.55 12.61 -1.66
N LYS A 45 -13.73 12.49 -1.04
CA LYS A 45 -14.91 13.32 -1.35
C LYS A 45 -14.68 14.79 -1.07
N LEU A 46 -14.11 15.12 0.10
CA LEU A 46 -13.80 16.49 0.52
C LEU A 46 -12.84 17.17 -0.45
N LEU A 47 -11.76 16.48 -0.83
CA LEU A 47 -10.74 16.97 -1.75
C LEU A 47 -11.20 16.95 -3.22
N ARG A 48 -12.43 16.47 -3.50
CA ARG A 48 -13.03 16.34 -4.84
C ARG A 48 -12.04 15.76 -5.86
N ILE A 49 -11.32 14.73 -5.43
CA ILE A 49 -10.22 14.17 -6.21
C ILE A 49 -10.78 13.68 -7.56
N PRO A 50 -10.42 14.32 -8.68
CA PRO A 50 -11.05 14.06 -9.98
C PRO A 50 -10.53 12.77 -10.63
N THR A 51 -9.88 11.87 -9.87
CA THR A 51 -9.27 10.63 -10.38
C THR A 51 -10.24 9.45 -10.42
N PHE A 52 -11.44 9.59 -9.87
CA PHE A 52 -12.45 8.52 -9.81
C PHE A 52 -13.62 8.72 -10.79
N THR A 53 -13.61 9.80 -11.57
CA THR A 53 -14.63 10.08 -12.61
C THR A 53 -13.95 10.49 -13.93
N PRO A 54 -14.51 10.15 -15.09
CA PRO A 54 -13.97 10.58 -16.37
C PRO A 54 -14.01 12.12 -16.48
N LYS A 55 -12.85 12.72 -16.77
CA LYS A 55 -12.59 14.17 -16.78
C LYS A 55 -13.72 14.98 -17.46
N LYS A 56 -14.43 15.81 -16.71
CA LYS A 56 -15.00 17.06 -17.25
C LYS A 56 -13.94 18.16 -17.16
N ASN A 57 -13.39 18.53 -18.31
CA ASN A 57 -12.43 19.63 -18.43
C ASN A 57 -13.07 20.96 -18.01
N ILE A 58 -12.53 21.61 -16.98
CA ILE A 58 -12.71 23.04 -16.78
C ILE A 58 -11.30 23.59 -16.55
N LEU A 59 -10.82 24.46 -17.44
CA LEU A 59 -9.51 25.15 -17.35
C LEU A 59 -9.28 25.76 -15.95
N ARG A 60 -10.37 26.22 -15.32
CA ARG A 60 -10.44 26.74 -13.94
C ARG A 60 -10.03 25.72 -12.88
N SER A 61 -10.33 24.43 -13.03
CA SER A 61 -9.90 23.39 -12.06
C SER A 61 -8.41 23.07 -12.18
N LYS A 62 -7.84 23.14 -13.40
CA LYS A 62 -6.39 23.01 -13.59
C LYS A 62 -5.63 24.14 -12.92
N LEU A 63 -6.02 25.40 -13.18
CA LEU A 63 -5.40 26.57 -12.56
C LEU A 63 -5.52 26.57 -11.04
N LEU A 64 -6.71 26.23 -10.51
CA LEU A 64 -6.93 26.09 -9.07
C LEU A 64 -6.06 24.97 -8.48
N ASN A 65 -5.97 23.81 -9.13
CA ASN A 65 -5.11 22.71 -8.67
C ASN A 65 -3.63 23.06 -8.72
N THR A 66 -3.17 23.75 -9.76
CA THR A 66 -1.78 24.21 -9.85
C THR A 66 -1.46 25.24 -8.77
N PHE A 67 -2.36 26.18 -8.52
CA PHE A 67 -2.23 27.17 -7.45
C PHE A 67 -2.23 26.53 -6.06
N ILE A 68 -3.17 25.61 -5.81
CA ILE A 68 -3.23 24.83 -4.57
C ILE A 68 -1.95 24.00 -4.41
N THR A 69 -1.47 23.33 -5.47
CA THR A 69 -0.22 22.56 -5.43
C THR A 69 0.97 23.46 -5.15
N PHE A 70 1.02 24.67 -5.73
CA PHE A 70 2.09 25.62 -5.46
C PHE A 70 2.07 26.14 -4.02
N ILE A 71 0.89 26.44 -3.46
CA ILE A 71 0.74 26.87 -2.06
C ILE A 71 1.00 25.73 -1.07
N THR A 72 0.69 24.49 -1.43
CA THR A 72 0.81 23.33 -0.54
C THR A 72 2.19 22.67 -0.61
N VAL A 73 2.81 22.62 -1.78
CA VAL A 73 4.12 21.98 -2.02
C VAL A 73 5.24 22.99 -2.09
N GLY A 74 4.98 24.23 -2.52
CA GLY A 74 5.97 25.29 -2.60
C GLY A 74 6.66 25.57 -1.26
N PRO A 75 5.92 25.73 -0.14
CA PRO A 75 6.52 25.88 1.19
C PRO A 75 7.35 24.66 1.59
N ILE A 76 6.89 23.44 1.29
CA ILE A 76 7.62 22.18 1.58
C ILE A 76 8.94 22.12 0.79
N MET A 77 8.91 22.44 -0.51
CA MET A 77 10.10 22.48 -1.36
C MET A 77 11.07 23.59 -0.93
N ALA A 78 10.57 24.79 -0.61
CA ALA A 78 11.39 25.87 -0.11
C ALA A 78 12.06 25.48 1.22
N PHE A 79 11.31 24.86 2.15
CA PHE A 79 11.84 24.32 3.40
C PHE A 79 12.94 23.29 3.18
N PHE A 80 12.73 22.40 2.22
CA PHE A 80 13.66 21.34 1.88
C PHE A 80 14.96 21.88 1.27
N ILE A 81 14.85 22.78 0.28
CA ILE A 81 16.02 23.43 -0.34
C ILE A 81 16.78 24.25 0.69
N TYR A 82 16.06 25.03 1.51
CA TYR A 82 16.68 25.83 2.57
C TYR A 82 17.42 24.95 3.59
N ASN A 83 16.84 23.82 3.98
CA ASN A 83 17.54 22.86 4.85
C ASN A 83 18.81 22.30 4.20
N ILE A 84 18.79 21.92 2.92
CA ILE A 84 20.01 21.45 2.23
C ILE A 84 21.10 22.53 2.25
N ILE A 85 20.72 23.77 1.96
CA ILE A 85 21.65 24.90 1.99
C ILE A 85 22.21 25.12 3.40
N LEU A 86 21.42 24.93 4.46
CA LEU A 86 21.91 25.09 5.83
C LEU A 86 22.77 23.93 6.32
N THR A 87 22.58 22.73 5.78
CA THR A 87 23.22 21.51 6.30
C THR A 87 24.37 20.99 5.45
N HIS A 88 24.70 21.66 4.34
CA HIS A 88 25.81 21.28 3.46
C HIS A 88 27.19 21.26 4.16
N ASN A 89 27.34 22.01 5.25
CA ASN A 89 28.58 22.11 6.02
C ASN A 89 28.80 20.94 6.99
N TYR A 90 27.77 20.13 7.27
CA TYR A 90 27.94 18.99 8.18
C TYR A 90 28.71 17.87 7.47
N GLN A 91 29.72 17.33 8.17
CA GLN A 91 30.47 16.17 7.69
C GLN A 91 29.52 14.99 7.44
N ILE A 92 29.65 14.36 6.27
CA ILE A 92 28.84 13.20 5.90
C ILE A 92 28.98 12.10 6.96
N LEU A 93 27.84 11.51 7.36
CA LEU A 93 27.70 10.53 8.44
C LEU A 93 27.88 11.06 9.88
N SER A 94 28.15 12.36 10.09
CA SER A 94 28.10 12.92 11.46
C SER A 94 26.69 12.88 12.04
N LEU A 95 26.59 13.07 13.36
CA LEU A 95 25.33 13.10 14.10
C LEU A 95 24.37 14.15 13.52
N HIS A 96 24.86 15.37 13.31
CA HIS A 96 24.06 16.47 12.77
C HIS A 96 23.67 16.22 11.31
N TRP A 97 24.55 15.61 10.50
CA TRP A 97 24.21 15.22 9.14
C TRP A 97 23.12 14.15 9.11
N ALA A 98 23.27 13.08 9.89
CA ALA A 98 22.31 11.99 9.95
C ALA A 98 20.94 12.46 10.45
N HIS A 99 20.92 13.32 11.47
CA HIS A 99 19.68 13.86 12.02
C HIS A 99 19.01 14.85 11.06
N SER A 100 19.80 15.65 10.34
CA SER A 100 19.29 16.49 9.25
C SER A 100 18.73 15.65 8.11
N PHE A 101 19.38 14.55 7.73
CA PHE A 101 18.89 13.63 6.71
C PHE A 101 17.52 13.07 7.09
N VAL A 102 17.37 12.51 8.30
CA VAL A 102 16.09 11.97 8.79
C VAL A 102 15.00 13.05 8.78
N TYR A 103 15.31 14.25 9.30
CA TYR A 103 14.38 15.38 9.33
C TYR A 103 13.96 15.83 7.92
N ASN A 104 14.91 15.92 6.99
CA ASN A 104 14.66 16.32 5.60
C ASN A 104 13.83 15.29 4.83
N THR A 105 13.99 14.00 5.16
CA THR A 105 13.31 12.93 4.45
C THR A 105 11.79 12.99 4.61
N LEU A 106 11.28 13.59 5.71
CA LEU A 106 9.85 13.86 5.88
C LEU A 106 9.29 14.77 4.78
N PHE A 107 10.04 15.82 4.41
CA PHE A 107 9.64 16.74 3.34
C PHE A 107 9.83 16.11 1.96
N ILE A 108 10.91 15.34 1.78
CA ILE A 108 11.15 14.57 0.53
C ILE A 108 9.97 13.63 0.26
N ASN A 109 9.51 12.88 1.26
CA ASN A 109 8.41 11.93 1.09
C ASN A 109 7.10 12.64 0.72
N ALA A 110 6.84 13.83 1.28
CA ALA A 110 5.68 14.64 0.91
C ALA A 110 5.77 15.12 -0.55
N ILE A 111 6.93 15.65 -0.96
CA ILE A 111 7.19 16.13 -2.33
C ILE A 111 7.07 14.97 -3.33
N LEU A 112 7.74 13.85 -3.06
CA LEU A 112 7.69 12.65 -3.88
C LEU A 112 6.25 12.13 -3.96
N GLY A 113 5.53 12.04 -2.85
CA GLY A 113 4.13 11.62 -2.83
C GLY A 113 3.27 12.42 -3.81
N VAL A 114 3.46 13.75 -3.89
CA VAL A 114 2.76 14.59 -4.86
C VAL A 114 3.18 14.29 -6.30
N PHE A 115 4.48 14.18 -6.56
CA PHE A 115 4.97 13.83 -7.90
C PHE A 115 4.43 12.47 -8.37
N MET A 116 4.47 11.48 -7.48
CA MET A 116 3.96 10.13 -7.73
C MET A 116 2.45 10.15 -7.98
N TYR A 117 1.69 10.84 -7.13
CA TYR A 117 0.25 10.99 -7.30
C TYR A 117 -0.12 11.68 -8.62
N ASN A 118 0.57 12.76 -8.98
CA ASN A 118 0.38 13.44 -10.26
C ASN A 118 0.72 12.52 -11.45
N GLY A 119 1.75 11.69 -11.32
CA GLY A 119 2.09 10.64 -12.28
C GLY A 119 0.96 9.63 -12.44
N VAL A 120 0.52 9.02 -11.35
CA VAL A 120 -0.59 8.06 -11.27
C VAL A 120 -1.90 8.65 -11.84
N GLN A 121 -2.17 9.92 -11.57
CA GLN A 121 -3.32 10.65 -12.11
C GLN A 121 -3.24 10.87 -13.62
N LYS A 122 -2.05 11.13 -14.19
CA LYS A 122 -1.89 11.27 -15.66
C LYS A 122 -2.29 9.98 -16.38
N PHE A 123 -2.04 8.83 -15.79
CA PHE A 123 -2.42 7.51 -16.33
C PHE A 123 -3.86 7.10 -16.01
N ASN A 124 -4.67 7.97 -15.38
CA ASN A 124 -6.02 7.66 -14.89
C ASN A 124 -6.06 6.37 -14.04
N PHE A 125 -4.97 6.04 -13.33
CA PHE A 125 -4.77 4.76 -12.67
C PHE A 125 -5.94 4.37 -11.76
N PHE A 126 -6.38 5.27 -10.88
CA PHE A 126 -7.42 4.97 -9.91
C PHE A 126 -8.78 4.65 -10.56
N HIS A 127 -9.14 5.37 -11.63
CA HIS A 127 -10.36 5.07 -12.40
C HIS A 127 -10.23 3.71 -13.11
N THR A 128 -9.12 3.46 -13.81
CA THR A 128 -8.87 2.17 -14.48
C THR A 128 -8.80 1.01 -13.49
N PHE A 129 -8.25 1.24 -12.30
CA PHE A 129 -8.21 0.25 -11.22
C PHE A 129 -9.63 -0.12 -10.77
N ILE A 130 -10.47 0.87 -10.44
CA ILE A 130 -11.87 0.64 -10.05
C ILE A 130 -12.64 -0.08 -11.16
N GLN A 131 -12.44 0.32 -12.42
CA GLN A 131 -13.09 -0.32 -13.55
C GLN A 131 -12.69 -1.80 -13.67
N LYS A 132 -11.38 -2.10 -13.65
CA LYS A 132 -10.89 -3.49 -13.69
C LYS A 132 -11.36 -4.31 -12.48
N PHE A 133 -11.42 -3.68 -11.31
CA PHE A 133 -11.90 -4.31 -10.08
C PHE A 133 -13.40 -4.66 -10.19
N LYS A 134 -14.21 -3.72 -10.69
CA LYS A 134 -15.63 -3.93 -10.98
C LYS A 134 -15.84 -5.04 -12.01
N GLU A 135 -15.12 -4.99 -13.13
CA GLU A 135 -15.18 -6.03 -14.18
C GLU A 135 -14.88 -7.42 -13.61
N TYR A 136 -13.85 -7.54 -12.76
CA TYR A 136 -13.53 -8.80 -12.09
C TYR A 136 -14.66 -9.27 -11.16
N ARG A 137 -15.22 -8.39 -10.34
CA ARG A 137 -16.35 -8.71 -9.44
C ARG A 137 -17.62 -9.10 -10.18
N GLU A 138 -17.92 -8.47 -11.31
CA GLU A 138 -19.09 -8.80 -12.13
C GLU A 138 -19.01 -10.21 -12.74
N MET A 139 -17.82 -10.80 -12.85
CA MET A 139 -17.65 -12.20 -13.24
C MET A 139 -18.00 -13.19 -12.11
N ASP A 140 -18.08 -12.75 -10.86
CA ASP A 140 -18.43 -13.61 -9.73
C ASP A 140 -19.96 -13.82 -9.60
N LYS A 141 -20.54 -14.49 -10.60
CA LYS A 141 -22.00 -14.69 -10.72
C LYS A 141 -22.56 -15.71 -9.72
N TYR A 142 -21.73 -16.58 -9.16
CA TYR A 142 -22.16 -17.73 -8.36
C TYR A 142 -22.10 -17.50 -6.84
N ASN A 143 -21.49 -16.40 -6.38
CA ASN A 143 -21.35 -16.11 -4.96
C ASN A 143 -21.62 -14.64 -4.65
N ARG A 144 -22.91 -14.25 -4.68
CA ARG A 144 -23.41 -12.95 -4.18
C ARG A 144 -23.32 -12.80 -2.65
N LYS A 145 -22.63 -13.69 -1.93
CA LYS A 145 -22.18 -13.36 -0.57
C LYS A 145 -21.23 -12.18 -0.74
N THR A 146 -21.75 -10.98 -0.50
CA THR A 146 -21.00 -9.72 -0.37
C THR A 146 -19.65 -10.04 0.24
N VAL A 147 -18.59 -9.90 -0.55
CA VAL A 147 -17.22 -10.16 -0.16
C VAL A 147 -16.88 -9.13 0.90
N ASN A 148 -17.23 -9.44 2.15
CA ASN A 148 -16.93 -8.60 3.29
C ASN A 148 -15.46 -8.87 3.62
N PHE A 149 -14.58 -8.11 2.97
CA PHE A 149 -13.25 -7.90 3.51
C PHE A 149 -13.38 -7.43 4.95
N SER A 150 -12.47 -7.87 5.82
CA SER A 150 -12.38 -7.33 7.17
C SER A 150 -11.92 -5.88 7.08
N THR A 151 -12.86 -4.96 6.90
CA THR A 151 -12.65 -3.51 6.97
C THR A 151 -11.96 -3.14 8.29
N THR A 152 -12.22 -3.90 9.35
CA THR A 152 -11.56 -3.79 10.65
C THR A 152 -10.03 -3.89 10.56
N SER A 153 -9.48 -4.85 9.83
CA SER A 153 -8.02 -5.00 9.71
C SER A 153 -7.38 -3.79 9.02
N LEU A 154 -7.98 -3.32 7.93
CA LEU A 154 -7.52 -2.12 7.22
C LEU A 154 -7.61 -0.88 8.10
N VAL A 155 -8.73 -0.70 8.82
CA VAL A 155 -8.93 0.44 9.73
C VAL A 155 -7.88 0.45 10.83
N ILE A 156 -7.54 -0.70 11.43
CA ILE A 156 -6.49 -0.80 12.44
C ILE A 156 -5.13 -0.39 11.87
N LYS A 157 -4.76 -0.90 10.68
CA LYS A 157 -3.49 -0.56 10.03
C LYS A 157 -3.39 0.93 9.72
N VAL A 158 -4.45 1.51 9.13
CA VAL A 158 -4.52 2.95 8.81
C VAL A 158 -4.46 3.78 10.08
N SER A 159 -5.22 3.43 11.11
CA SER A 159 -5.28 4.17 12.37
C SER A 159 -3.92 4.15 13.08
N LEU A 160 -3.28 2.98 13.19
CA LEU A 160 -1.96 2.85 13.80
C LEU A 160 -0.93 3.71 13.06
N LEU A 161 -0.94 3.65 11.72
CA LEU A 161 -0.01 4.41 10.90
C LEU A 161 -0.23 5.92 11.05
N TRP A 162 -1.48 6.39 11.06
CA TRP A 162 -1.81 7.80 11.30
C TRP A 162 -1.39 8.27 12.68
N ILE A 163 -1.67 7.49 13.74
CA ILE A 163 -1.30 7.84 15.12
C ILE A 163 0.22 8.00 15.21
N VAL A 164 0.99 7.00 14.77
CA VAL A 164 2.46 7.03 14.88
C VAL A 164 3.06 8.19 14.06
N TYR A 165 2.56 8.43 12.85
CA TYR A 165 3.07 9.48 11.97
C TYR A 165 2.76 10.88 12.52
N ILE A 166 1.55 11.11 13.04
CA ILE A 166 1.19 12.38 13.71
C ILE A 166 2.01 12.56 14.99
N SER A 167 2.21 11.49 15.77
CA SER A 167 3.07 11.54 16.96
C SER A 167 4.50 11.95 16.62
N CYS A 168 5.08 11.51 15.49
CA CYS A 168 6.39 11.98 15.02
C CYS A 168 6.39 13.50 14.81
N ALA A 169 5.41 14.03 14.08
CA ALA A 169 5.30 15.47 13.83
C ALA A 169 5.19 16.28 15.13
N VAL A 170 4.32 15.85 16.04
CA VAL A 170 4.10 16.52 17.33
C VAL A 170 5.36 16.48 18.19
N LEU A 171 6.03 15.32 18.30
CA LEU A 171 7.28 15.19 19.06
C LEU A 171 8.38 16.08 18.52
N THR A 172 8.61 16.08 17.20
CA THR A 172 9.61 16.95 16.57
C THR A 172 9.34 18.42 16.85
N ILE A 173 8.08 18.87 16.77
CA ILE A 173 7.71 20.26 17.08
C ILE A 173 7.99 20.59 18.55
N ILE A 174 7.57 19.72 19.48
CA ILE A 174 7.77 19.94 20.92
C ILE A 174 9.25 19.98 21.28
N VAL A 175 10.03 19.02 20.80
CA VAL A 175 11.46 18.91 21.11
C VAL A 175 12.23 20.11 20.56
N ASN A 176 11.97 20.48 19.30
CA ASN A 176 12.64 21.62 18.68
C ASN A 176 12.27 22.95 19.35
N TYR A 177 11.01 23.15 19.71
CA TYR A 177 10.57 24.38 20.40
C TYR A 177 11.13 24.47 21.83
N LYS A 178 11.08 23.37 22.59
CA LYS A 178 11.59 23.35 23.98
C LYS A 178 13.10 23.61 24.04
N ASN A 179 13.84 23.09 23.06
CA ASN A 179 15.30 23.20 23.00
C ASN A 179 15.78 24.31 22.06
N TYR A 180 14.91 25.24 21.65
CA TYR A 180 15.23 26.25 20.64
C TYR A 180 16.51 27.03 20.98
N ASP A 181 16.59 27.58 22.20
CA ASP A 181 17.70 28.45 22.61
C ASP A 181 19.03 27.67 22.67
N LYS A 182 18.97 26.39 23.06
CA LYS A 182 20.12 25.47 23.06
C LYS A 182 20.53 25.10 21.63
N ASN A 183 19.57 24.92 20.73
CA ASN A 183 19.86 24.61 19.32
C ASN A 183 20.46 25.82 18.61
N GLU A 184 20.01 27.02 18.94
CA GLU A 184 20.56 28.29 18.44
C GLU A 184 21.99 28.50 18.94
N SER A 185 22.26 28.30 20.24
CA SER A 185 23.62 28.42 20.79
C SER A 185 24.61 27.41 20.21
N ASN A 186 24.12 26.24 19.80
CA ASN A 186 24.92 25.14 19.27
C ASN A 186 24.93 25.11 17.72
N GLU A 187 24.41 26.14 17.05
CA GLU A 187 24.36 26.25 15.58
C GLU A 187 23.70 25.04 14.88
N ILE A 188 22.69 24.44 15.53
CA ILE A 188 21.91 23.32 15.01
C ILE A 188 20.78 23.85 14.11
N ASN A 189 21.18 24.37 12.95
CA ASN A 189 20.35 25.20 12.08
C ASN A 189 19.09 24.50 11.52
N TYR A 190 19.05 23.18 11.47
CA TYR A 190 17.87 22.43 10.98
C TYR A 190 16.77 22.27 12.04
N LYS A 191 17.04 22.56 13.32
CA LYS A 191 16.07 22.49 14.44
C LYS A 191 15.52 23.85 14.87
N ILE A 192 16.05 24.96 14.35
CA ILE A 192 15.58 26.32 14.63
C ILE A 192 14.57 26.79 13.57
N SER A 193 13.91 27.93 13.81
CA SER A 193 12.91 28.48 12.89
C SER A 193 13.59 28.98 11.62
N LYS A 194 12.96 28.71 10.48
CA LYS A 194 13.45 29.15 9.16
C LYS A 194 12.95 30.53 8.75
N PHE A 195 12.03 31.11 9.51
CA PHE A 195 11.44 32.40 9.18
C PHE A 195 12.20 33.52 9.87
N PHE A 196 12.18 33.57 11.20
CA PHE A 196 12.82 34.65 11.94
C PHE A 196 13.41 34.19 13.28
N ASN A 197 12.55 33.84 14.24
CA ASN A 197 12.94 33.58 15.62
C ASN A 197 12.04 32.48 16.25
N LYS A 198 12.29 32.19 17.53
CA LYS A 198 11.50 31.22 18.31
C LYS A 198 10.00 31.47 18.27
N GLU A 199 9.58 32.74 18.31
CA GLU A 199 8.16 33.11 18.27
C GLU A 199 7.51 32.75 16.94
N THR A 200 8.26 32.74 15.84
CA THR A 200 7.77 32.34 14.52
C THR A 200 7.80 30.83 14.26
N PHE A 201 8.33 30.02 15.19
CA PHE A 201 8.47 28.57 15.03
C PHE A 201 7.13 27.84 14.82
N PHE A 202 6.00 28.43 15.22
CA PHE A 202 4.68 27.84 14.93
C PHE A 202 4.42 27.71 13.42
N LEU A 203 4.98 28.59 12.58
CA LEU A 203 4.89 28.49 11.12
C LEU A 203 5.64 27.25 10.61
N ASP A 204 6.83 26.98 11.14
CA ASP A 204 7.57 25.75 10.85
C ASP A 204 6.75 24.51 11.26
N GLY A 205 6.11 24.56 12.43
CA GLY A 205 5.22 23.51 12.92
C GLY A 205 4.05 23.22 11.99
N ILE A 206 3.41 24.26 11.43
CA ILE A 206 2.33 24.11 10.45
C ILE A 206 2.84 23.40 9.19
N VAL A 207 4.02 23.77 8.68
CA VAL A 207 4.61 23.14 7.48
C VAL A 207 4.92 21.66 7.74
N ILE A 208 5.49 21.33 8.91
CA ILE A 208 5.77 19.94 9.32
C ILE A 208 4.46 19.14 9.35
N VAL A 209 3.44 19.59 10.08
CA VAL A 209 2.15 18.89 10.19
C VAL A 209 1.54 18.67 8.82
N PHE A 210 1.56 19.70 7.96
CA PHE A 210 0.99 19.62 6.63
C PHE A 210 1.73 18.61 5.73
N ALA A 211 3.07 18.61 5.72
CA ALA A 211 3.87 17.62 4.99
C ALA A 211 3.58 16.19 5.47
N ASN A 212 3.36 16.00 6.77
CA ASN A 212 3.04 14.71 7.35
C ASN A 212 1.66 14.21 6.93
N ILE A 213 0.62 15.05 6.97
CA ILE A 213 -0.73 14.73 6.50
C ILE A 213 -0.71 14.36 5.00
N LEU A 214 0.05 15.11 4.20
CA LEU A 214 0.16 14.85 2.77
C LEU A 214 0.79 13.48 2.47
N THR A 215 1.86 13.14 3.20
CA THR A 215 2.51 11.82 3.05
C THR A 215 1.57 10.70 3.49
N LEU A 216 0.90 10.85 4.63
CA LEU A 216 -0.10 9.92 5.15
C LEU A 216 -1.22 9.65 4.15
N PHE A 217 -1.69 10.70 3.49
CA PHE A 217 -2.74 10.60 2.49
C PHE A 217 -2.35 9.66 1.34
N PHE A 218 -1.18 9.87 0.73
CA PHE A 218 -0.71 9.03 -0.38
C PHE A 218 -0.39 7.60 0.06
N LEU A 219 0.22 7.44 1.23
CA LEU A 219 0.51 6.12 1.77
C LEU A 219 -0.76 5.31 2.01
N THR A 220 -1.82 5.97 2.52
CA THR A 220 -3.12 5.33 2.74
C THR A 220 -3.78 4.93 1.42
N LEU A 221 -3.68 5.75 0.37
CA LEU A 221 -4.18 5.37 -0.98
C LEU A 221 -3.50 4.11 -1.51
N TYR A 222 -2.18 4.01 -1.38
CA TYR A 222 -1.44 2.81 -1.82
C TYR A 222 -1.79 1.59 -0.97
N LEU A 223 -1.86 1.74 0.35
CA LEU A 223 -2.23 0.68 1.27
C LEU A 223 -3.63 0.11 0.96
N CYS A 224 -4.63 0.99 0.78
CA CYS A 224 -5.99 0.59 0.41
C CYS A 224 -6.02 -0.20 -0.91
N THR A 225 -5.27 0.27 -1.92
CA THR A 225 -5.21 -0.38 -3.24
C THR A 225 -4.63 -1.79 -3.13
N TYR A 226 -3.49 -1.95 -2.45
CA TYR A 226 -2.87 -3.26 -2.26
C TYR A 226 -3.68 -4.20 -1.37
N HIS A 227 -4.39 -3.65 -0.36
CA HIS A 227 -5.25 -4.45 0.49
C HIS A 227 -6.49 -4.99 -0.24
N ALA A 228 -7.07 -4.20 -1.15
CA ALA A 228 -8.16 -4.67 -2.01
C ALA A 228 -7.71 -5.83 -2.91
N ILE A 229 -6.51 -5.75 -3.48
CA ILE A 229 -5.89 -6.84 -4.25
C ILE A 229 -5.68 -8.09 -3.40
N GLN A 230 -5.09 -7.94 -2.21
CA GLN A 230 -4.89 -9.03 -1.26
C GLN A 230 -6.22 -9.73 -0.96
N GLY A 231 -7.26 -8.94 -0.70
CA GLY A 231 -8.60 -9.44 -0.42
C GLY A 231 -9.14 -10.30 -1.56
N GLU A 232 -9.12 -9.80 -2.79
CA GLU A 232 -9.65 -10.55 -3.94
C GLU A 232 -8.86 -11.81 -4.24
N SER A 233 -7.55 -11.77 -4.05
CA SER A 233 -6.69 -12.94 -4.20
C SER A 233 -6.97 -14.02 -3.14
N GLN A 234 -7.19 -13.62 -1.89
CA GLN A 234 -7.59 -14.54 -0.82
C GLN A 234 -8.96 -15.17 -1.11
N ASN A 235 -9.93 -14.33 -1.50
CA ASN A 235 -11.28 -14.78 -1.84
C ASN A 235 -11.26 -15.79 -3.00
N PHE A 236 -10.48 -15.51 -4.06
CA PHE A 236 -10.32 -16.44 -5.16
C PHE A 236 -9.74 -17.78 -4.69
N SER A 237 -8.70 -17.78 -3.86
CA SER A 237 -8.09 -19.00 -3.32
C SER A 237 -9.07 -19.83 -2.50
N ASP A 238 -9.84 -19.18 -1.62
CA ASP A 238 -10.79 -19.88 -0.76
C ASP A 238 -11.94 -20.48 -1.58
N GLN A 239 -12.46 -19.72 -2.56
CA GLN A 239 -13.47 -20.22 -3.49
C GLN A 239 -12.94 -21.33 -4.40
N GLY A 240 -11.70 -21.24 -4.87
CA GLY A 240 -11.05 -22.26 -5.68
C GLY A 240 -10.99 -23.59 -4.94
N LYS A 241 -10.61 -23.56 -3.65
CA LYS A 241 -10.60 -24.75 -2.78
C LYS A 241 -12.00 -25.32 -2.56
N GLU A 242 -13.00 -24.47 -2.35
CA GLU A 242 -14.39 -24.91 -2.14
C GLU A 242 -14.97 -25.56 -3.40
N LEU A 243 -14.84 -24.90 -4.56
CA LEU A 243 -15.41 -25.33 -5.83
C LEU A 243 -14.72 -26.56 -6.45
N LEU A 244 -13.46 -26.79 -6.09
CA LEU A 244 -12.67 -27.93 -6.54
C LEU A 244 -12.54 -29.02 -5.47
N ASN A 245 -13.34 -29.01 -4.41
CA ASN A 245 -13.27 -30.05 -3.39
C ASN A 245 -13.50 -31.46 -3.99
N ASN A 246 -12.88 -32.50 -3.41
CA ASN A 246 -12.71 -33.85 -3.98
C ASN A 246 -14.02 -34.59 -4.38
N ASN A 247 -15.19 -34.08 -3.98
CA ASN A 247 -16.51 -34.64 -4.30
C ASN A 247 -17.30 -33.80 -5.33
N CYS A 248 -16.61 -33.00 -6.15
CA CYS A 248 -17.26 -32.05 -7.03
C CYS A 248 -17.96 -32.74 -8.24
N ILE A 249 -19.28 -32.70 -8.25
CA ILE A 249 -20.14 -33.25 -9.32
C ILE A 249 -19.96 -32.45 -10.65
N ASN A 250 -19.46 -31.20 -10.58
CA ASN A 250 -19.35 -30.27 -11.72
C ASN A 250 -17.92 -29.69 -11.91
N ALA A 251 -16.88 -30.50 -11.71
CA ALA A 251 -15.48 -30.04 -11.77
C ALA A 251 -15.13 -29.28 -13.08
N ARG A 252 -15.70 -29.68 -14.23
CA ARG A 252 -15.51 -29.03 -15.53
C ARG A 252 -16.02 -27.59 -15.54
N THR A 253 -17.30 -27.38 -15.24
CA THR A 253 -17.91 -26.06 -15.22
C THR A 253 -17.21 -25.15 -14.20
N ASN A 254 -16.85 -25.70 -13.04
CA ASN A 254 -16.15 -24.97 -11.99
C ASN A 254 -14.74 -24.54 -12.43
N LEU A 255 -13.97 -25.44 -13.05
CA LEU A 255 -12.61 -25.13 -13.51
C LEU A 255 -12.60 -24.10 -14.64
N VAL A 256 -13.53 -24.18 -15.60
CA VAL A 256 -13.67 -23.19 -16.68
C VAL A 256 -14.02 -21.81 -16.11
N ASN A 257 -14.97 -21.76 -15.17
CA ASN A 257 -15.36 -20.52 -14.50
C ASN A 257 -14.18 -19.92 -13.71
N LEU A 258 -13.49 -20.73 -12.92
CA LEU A 258 -12.29 -20.32 -12.17
C LEU A 258 -11.18 -19.83 -13.10
N SER A 259 -10.95 -20.49 -14.23
CA SER A 259 -9.96 -20.10 -15.23
C SER A 259 -10.21 -18.70 -15.82
N SER A 260 -11.48 -18.39 -16.12
CA SER A 260 -11.86 -17.06 -16.62
C SER A 260 -11.64 -15.96 -15.58
N ARG A 261 -12.04 -16.20 -14.33
CA ARG A 261 -11.88 -15.27 -13.21
C ARG A 261 -10.42 -15.06 -12.84
N HIS A 262 -9.63 -16.15 -12.80
CA HIS A 262 -8.20 -16.10 -12.55
C HIS A 262 -7.48 -15.20 -13.57
N THR A 263 -7.87 -15.26 -14.85
CA THR A 263 -7.28 -14.39 -15.88
C THR A 263 -7.49 -12.92 -15.57
N LYS A 264 -8.71 -12.52 -15.19
CA LYS A 264 -9.02 -11.14 -14.80
C LYS A 264 -8.35 -10.71 -13.50
N LEU A 265 -8.26 -11.60 -12.51
CA LEU A 265 -7.53 -11.34 -11.28
C LEU A 265 -6.05 -11.07 -11.57
N MET A 266 -5.42 -11.90 -12.41
CA MET A 266 -4.01 -11.72 -12.79
C MET A 266 -3.78 -10.44 -13.59
N GLU A 267 -4.69 -10.08 -14.50
CA GLU A 267 -4.66 -8.78 -15.21
C GLU A 267 -4.73 -7.61 -14.23
N LEU A 268 -5.59 -7.69 -13.21
CA LEU A 268 -5.76 -6.67 -12.18
C LEU A 268 -4.50 -6.54 -11.31
N ILE A 269 -3.94 -7.66 -10.85
CA ILE A 269 -2.71 -7.70 -10.03
C ILE A 269 -1.52 -7.17 -10.82
N ALA A 270 -1.34 -7.62 -12.06
CA ALA A 270 -0.26 -7.15 -12.94
C ALA A 270 -0.38 -5.65 -13.24
N PHE A 271 -1.60 -5.14 -13.43
CA PHE A 271 -1.83 -3.70 -13.61
C PHE A 271 -1.41 -2.89 -12.38
N VAL A 272 -1.79 -3.34 -11.17
CA VAL A 272 -1.42 -2.66 -9.92
C VAL A 272 0.09 -2.68 -9.71
N ASN A 273 0.72 -3.85 -9.77
CA ASN A 273 2.17 -3.98 -9.55
C ASN A 273 2.96 -3.24 -10.64
N GLY A 274 2.61 -3.42 -11.91
CA GLY A 274 3.27 -2.71 -13.02
C GLY A 274 3.17 -1.19 -12.94
N SER A 275 2.08 -0.65 -12.38
CA SER A 275 1.86 0.80 -12.26
C SER A 275 2.42 1.40 -10.97
N LEU A 276 2.40 0.65 -9.86
CA LEU A 276 2.76 1.17 -8.54
C LEU A 276 4.15 0.72 -8.04
N ASP A 277 4.76 -0.33 -8.59
CA ASP A 277 6.03 -0.88 -8.10
C ASP A 277 7.14 0.18 -7.98
N LYS A 278 7.23 1.10 -8.96
CA LYS A 278 8.25 2.17 -8.93
C LYS A 278 8.10 3.05 -7.69
N TYR A 279 6.87 3.35 -7.31
CA TYR A 279 6.52 4.23 -6.21
C TYR A 279 6.68 3.50 -4.87
N THR A 280 6.22 2.26 -4.80
CA THR A 280 6.41 1.36 -3.66
C THR A 280 7.89 1.14 -3.37
N ASN A 281 8.73 0.97 -4.39
CA ASN A 281 10.17 0.81 -4.25
C ASN A 281 10.84 2.04 -3.62
N VAL A 282 10.52 3.23 -4.09
CA VAL A 282 11.08 4.48 -3.54
C VAL A 282 10.65 4.66 -2.08
N LEU A 283 9.40 4.38 -1.76
CA LEU A 283 8.87 4.50 -0.41
C LEU A 283 9.54 3.52 0.56
N VAL A 284 9.63 2.23 0.21
CA VAL A 284 10.27 1.22 1.05
C VAL A 284 11.77 1.48 1.19
N PHE A 285 12.46 1.88 0.11
CA PHE A 285 13.89 2.19 0.16
C PHE A 285 14.17 3.39 1.07
N HIS A 286 13.38 4.47 0.98
CA HIS A 286 13.50 5.58 1.93
C HIS A 286 13.23 5.16 3.37
N SER A 287 12.22 4.32 3.63
CA SER A 287 11.98 3.78 4.97
C SER A 287 13.19 3.02 5.51
N ILE A 288 13.85 2.19 4.69
CA ILE A 288 15.08 1.47 5.08
C ILE A 288 16.19 2.45 5.44
N LEU A 289 16.44 3.47 4.62
CA LEU A 289 17.49 4.47 4.89
C LEU A 289 17.21 5.26 6.18
N ILE A 290 15.97 5.73 6.38
CA ILE A 290 15.58 6.43 7.61
C ILE A 290 15.83 5.52 8.82
N THR A 291 15.39 4.26 8.77
CA THR A 291 15.62 3.31 9.86
C THR A 291 17.11 3.16 10.19
N ILE A 292 17.97 2.99 9.18
CA ILE A 292 19.41 2.82 9.38
C ILE A 292 20.03 4.04 10.09
N PHE A 293 19.73 5.25 9.60
CA PHE A 293 20.27 6.48 10.19
C PHE A 293 19.68 6.79 11.57
N SER A 294 18.38 6.57 11.78
CA SER A 294 17.76 6.71 13.10
C SER A 294 18.35 5.74 14.12
N ILE A 295 18.67 4.48 13.75
CA ILE A 295 19.38 3.54 14.63
C ILE A 295 20.76 4.09 14.99
N SER A 296 21.50 4.63 14.01
CA SER A 296 22.83 5.20 14.22
C SER A 296 22.81 6.38 15.21
N ILE A 297 21.84 7.30 15.05
CA ILE A 297 21.63 8.43 15.97
C ILE A 297 21.21 7.94 17.37
N ALA A 298 20.28 6.97 17.44
CA ALA A 298 19.78 6.45 18.72
C ALA A 298 20.89 5.75 19.54
N ARG A 299 21.87 5.13 18.87
CA ARG A 299 23.06 4.56 19.50
C ARG A 299 23.95 5.67 20.08
N ASN A 300 24.22 6.73 19.33
CA ASN A 300 24.99 7.88 19.82
C ASN A 300 24.31 8.49 21.06
N TYR A 301 23.00 8.76 20.99
CA TYR A 301 22.23 9.30 22.12
C TYR A 301 22.28 8.41 23.36
N SER A 302 22.24 7.08 23.16
CA SER A 302 22.35 6.13 24.28
C SER A 302 23.74 6.13 24.90
N GLN A 303 24.80 6.29 24.10
CA GLN A 303 26.18 6.41 24.61
C GLN A 303 26.44 7.77 25.30
N GLY A 304 25.81 8.83 24.82
CA GLY A 304 25.90 10.18 25.37
C GLY A 304 24.97 10.46 26.55
N GLY A 305 24.19 9.47 27.03
CA GLY A 305 23.27 9.62 28.16
C GLY A 305 22.06 10.54 27.87
N VAL A 306 21.68 10.71 26.61
CA VAL A 306 20.51 11.49 26.20
C VAL A 306 19.23 10.68 26.44
N GLU A 307 18.32 11.20 27.25
CA GLU A 307 17.08 10.53 27.68
C GLU A 307 15.82 11.36 27.41
N GLY A 308 14.65 10.74 27.61
CA GLY A 308 13.35 11.41 27.51
C GLY A 308 12.90 11.68 26.08
N LEU A 309 12.28 12.85 25.85
CA LEU A 309 11.61 13.19 24.58
C LEU A 309 12.59 13.27 23.39
N GLU A 310 13.85 13.67 23.62
CA GLU A 310 14.88 13.73 22.58
C GLU A 310 15.22 12.32 22.04
N LYS A 311 15.26 11.32 22.92
CA LYS A 311 15.47 9.93 22.51
C LYS A 311 14.26 9.37 21.75
N LEU A 312 13.05 9.70 22.20
CA LEU A 312 11.81 9.29 21.54
C LEU A 312 11.65 9.91 20.15
N GLU A 313 12.11 11.15 19.95
CA GLU A 313 12.12 11.82 18.63
C GLU A 313 12.85 10.99 17.57
N VAL A 314 13.92 10.28 17.96
CA VAL A 314 14.76 9.49 17.06
C VAL A 314 14.25 8.03 16.94
N GLN A 315 13.65 7.49 17.99
CA GLN A 315 13.15 6.11 18.02
C GLN A 315 11.81 5.94 17.29
N LEU A 316 10.91 6.94 17.36
CA LEU A 316 9.60 6.84 16.74
C LEU A 316 9.64 6.72 15.21
N PRO A 317 10.53 7.43 14.48
CA PRO A 317 10.76 7.19 13.05
C PRO A 317 11.18 5.77 12.69
N ILE A 318 11.91 5.06 13.57
CA ILE A 318 12.30 3.65 13.36
C ILE A 318 11.04 2.78 13.31
N LEU A 319 10.19 2.89 14.34
CA LEU A 319 8.92 2.16 14.41
C LEU A 319 8.04 2.49 13.21
N LEU A 320 7.93 3.77 12.87
CA LEU A 320 7.12 4.23 11.75
C LEU A 320 7.57 3.61 10.42
N CYS A 321 8.87 3.64 10.12
CA CYS A 321 9.41 3.10 8.87
C CYS A 321 9.26 1.57 8.78
N ILE A 322 9.38 0.85 9.90
CA ILE A 322 9.09 -0.58 9.96
C ILE A 322 7.61 -0.84 9.67
N LEU A 323 6.70 -0.10 10.30
CA LEU A 323 5.26 -0.23 10.05
C LEU A 323 4.92 0.05 8.59
N ILE A 324 5.50 1.08 7.99
CA ILE A 324 5.33 1.42 6.58
C ILE A 324 5.77 0.25 5.68
N ALA A 325 6.99 -0.25 5.87
CA ALA A 325 7.53 -1.35 5.07
C ALA A 325 6.66 -2.61 5.20
N VAL A 326 6.30 -3.00 6.43
CA VAL A 326 5.49 -4.20 6.69
C VAL A 326 4.08 -4.04 6.13
N PHE A 327 3.40 -2.91 6.37
CA PHE A 327 2.01 -2.72 5.94
C PHE A 327 1.86 -2.63 4.44
N ILE A 328 2.85 -2.09 3.71
CA ILE A 328 2.81 -2.01 2.25
C ILE A 328 3.25 -3.33 1.61
N LEU A 329 4.29 -4.01 2.12
CA LEU A 329 4.80 -5.24 1.52
C LEU A 329 3.94 -6.47 1.84
N SER A 330 3.32 -6.52 3.02
CA SER A 330 2.52 -7.68 3.45
C SER A 330 1.36 -8.04 2.51
N PRO A 331 0.51 -7.09 2.07
CA PRO A 331 -0.56 -7.38 1.11
C PRO A 331 -0.03 -7.93 -0.23
N ILE A 332 1.10 -7.41 -0.72
CA ILE A 332 1.74 -7.87 -1.97
C ILE A 332 2.23 -9.31 -1.82
N ALA A 333 2.96 -9.60 -0.73
CA ALA A 333 3.47 -10.93 -0.43
C ALA A 333 2.32 -11.95 -0.23
N THR A 334 1.23 -11.54 0.42
CA THR A 334 0.06 -12.41 0.65
C THR A 334 -0.66 -12.73 -0.66
N ALA A 335 -0.82 -11.75 -1.55
CA ALA A 335 -1.39 -12.00 -2.87
C ALA A 335 -0.52 -12.97 -3.68
N HIS A 336 0.81 -12.85 -3.58
CA HIS A 336 1.73 -13.81 -4.20
C HIS A 336 1.56 -15.23 -3.64
N ASP A 337 1.54 -15.38 -2.32
CA ASP A 337 1.34 -16.67 -1.63
C ASP A 337 0.00 -17.32 -2.01
N ASN A 338 -1.07 -16.54 -2.09
CA ASN A 338 -2.39 -17.04 -2.51
C ASN A 338 -2.40 -17.54 -3.95
N ILE A 339 -1.72 -16.86 -4.88
CA ILE A 339 -1.57 -17.36 -6.26
C ILE A 339 -0.78 -18.69 -6.30
N LEU A 340 0.24 -18.84 -5.45
CA LEU A 340 0.95 -20.11 -5.33
C LEU A 340 0.06 -21.22 -4.73
N LYS A 341 -0.81 -20.89 -3.77
CA LYS A 341 -1.82 -21.81 -3.24
C LYS A 341 -2.85 -22.21 -4.30
N ASP A 342 -3.25 -21.30 -5.17
CA ASP A 342 -4.14 -21.59 -6.29
C ASP A 342 -3.51 -22.62 -7.23
N LYS A 343 -2.24 -22.40 -7.59
CA LYS A 343 -1.46 -23.34 -8.39
C LYS A 343 -1.45 -24.74 -7.75
N ASN A 344 -1.15 -24.81 -6.45
CA ASN A 344 -1.11 -26.08 -5.72
C ASN A 344 -2.50 -26.74 -5.63
N THR A 345 -3.54 -25.95 -5.43
CA THR A 345 -4.93 -26.43 -5.37
C THR A 345 -5.34 -27.07 -6.69
N ILE A 346 -4.90 -26.52 -7.83
CA ILE A 346 -5.12 -27.08 -9.16
C ILE A 346 -4.27 -28.34 -9.36
N LEU A 347 -2.95 -28.24 -9.13
CA LEU A 347 -1.97 -29.31 -9.37
C LEU A 347 -2.24 -30.60 -8.59
N PHE A 348 -2.71 -30.48 -7.35
CA PHE A 348 -2.94 -31.64 -6.48
C PHE A 348 -4.41 -32.07 -6.42
N ASN A 349 -5.25 -31.59 -7.34
CA ASN A 349 -6.67 -31.91 -7.34
C ASN A 349 -6.96 -33.25 -8.04
N ASN A 350 -7.42 -34.25 -7.29
CA ASN A 350 -7.70 -35.55 -7.88
C ASN A 350 -8.86 -35.51 -8.91
N ALA A 351 -9.87 -34.66 -8.69
CA ALA A 351 -11.03 -34.56 -9.59
C ALA A 351 -10.68 -33.90 -10.95
N ILE A 352 -9.56 -33.17 -11.03
CA ILE A 352 -9.05 -32.62 -12.30
C ILE A 352 -8.28 -33.69 -13.06
N TYR A 353 -7.43 -34.46 -12.35
CA TYR A 353 -6.50 -35.38 -12.99
C TYR A 353 -7.07 -36.79 -13.22
N HIS A 354 -8.06 -37.21 -12.43
CA HIS A 354 -8.62 -38.55 -12.45
C HIS A 354 -10.16 -38.58 -12.35
N PRO A 355 -10.87 -39.29 -13.25
CA PRO A 355 -10.36 -39.92 -14.48
C PRO A 355 -9.88 -38.88 -15.52
N TYR A 356 -8.99 -39.29 -16.43
CA TYR A 356 -8.39 -38.38 -17.41
C TYR A 356 -9.45 -37.69 -18.29
N ASN A 357 -9.37 -36.38 -18.37
CA ASN A 357 -10.19 -35.56 -19.27
C ASN A 357 -9.30 -34.48 -19.91
N ALA A 358 -9.12 -34.56 -21.22
CA ALA A 358 -8.20 -33.70 -21.96
C ALA A 358 -8.50 -32.19 -21.82
N GLU A 359 -9.78 -31.81 -21.74
CA GLU A 359 -10.20 -30.41 -21.62
C GLU A 359 -9.94 -29.85 -20.21
N LEU A 360 -10.22 -30.65 -19.17
CA LEU A 360 -9.89 -30.32 -17.79
C LEU A 360 -8.37 -30.16 -17.61
N HIS A 361 -7.60 -31.13 -18.13
CA HIS A 361 -6.13 -31.10 -18.07
C HIS A 361 -5.57 -29.89 -18.82
N SER A 362 -6.07 -29.60 -20.03
CA SER A 362 -5.65 -28.43 -20.81
C SER A 362 -5.98 -27.12 -20.10
N THR A 363 -7.14 -27.03 -19.46
CA THR A 363 -7.55 -25.81 -18.73
C THR A 363 -6.70 -25.61 -17.48
N ALA A 364 -6.47 -26.67 -16.71
CA ALA A 364 -5.59 -26.65 -15.55
C ALA A 364 -4.15 -26.28 -15.93
N ALA A 365 -3.61 -26.91 -16.98
CA ALA A 365 -2.28 -26.60 -17.50
C ALA A 365 -2.16 -25.14 -17.96
N SER A 366 -3.19 -24.61 -18.64
CA SER A 366 -3.23 -23.19 -19.03
C SER A 366 -3.25 -22.25 -17.80
N MET A 367 -4.00 -22.58 -16.75
CA MET A 367 -3.98 -21.82 -15.51
C MET A 367 -2.60 -21.82 -14.85
N ILE A 368 -1.98 -23.00 -14.72
CA ILE A 368 -0.64 -23.16 -14.14
C ILE A 368 0.40 -22.40 -14.97
N GLN A 369 0.38 -22.54 -16.29
CA GLN A 369 1.30 -21.84 -17.19
C GLN A 369 1.15 -20.32 -17.04
N ARG A 370 -0.07 -19.78 -16.93
CA ARG A 370 -0.29 -18.35 -16.68
C ARG A 370 0.30 -17.90 -15.35
N ILE A 371 0.17 -18.70 -14.29
CA ILE A 371 0.80 -18.40 -13.00
C ILE A 371 2.31 -18.36 -13.16
N GLU A 372 2.92 -19.35 -13.82
CA GLU A 372 4.37 -19.43 -13.97
C GLU A 372 4.95 -18.37 -14.92
N SER A 373 4.19 -17.93 -15.93
CA SER A 373 4.65 -16.95 -16.92
C SER A 373 4.31 -15.49 -16.57
N ALA A 374 3.39 -15.25 -15.64
CA ALA A 374 2.86 -13.90 -15.42
C ALA A 374 3.85 -13.00 -14.64
N SER A 375 3.93 -11.74 -15.07
CA SER A 375 4.63 -10.66 -14.34
C SER A 375 3.76 -10.07 -13.22
N TYR A 376 3.13 -10.93 -12.42
CA TYR A 376 2.26 -10.51 -11.31
C TYR A 376 3.04 -10.28 -10.02
N THR A 377 4.27 -10.79 -9.92
CA THR A 377 5.09 -10.65 -8.71
C THR A 377 5.70 -9.26 -8.69
N GLY A 378 5.31 -8.43 -7.72
CA GLY A 378 5.95 -7.15 -7.48
C GLY A 378 7.43 -7.34 -7.13
N ARG A 379 8.28 -6.37 -7.47
CA ARG A 379 9.74 -6.48 -7.23
C ARG A 379 10.31 -5.30 -6.47
N LEU A 380 10.91 -5.58 -5.32
CA LEU A 380 11.71 -4.63 -4.55
C LEU A 380 12.99 -4.27 -5.32
N ILE A 381 13.19 -2.97 -5.59
CA ILE A 381 14.33 -2.45 -6.37
C ILE A 381 14.46 -3.16 -7.74
N TYR A 382 13.34 -3.62 -8.32
CA TYR A 382 13.28 -4.42 -9.55
C TYR A 382 14.03 -5.77 -9.53
N LEU A 383 14.67 -6.13 -8.41
CA LEU A 383 15.57 -7.28 -8.30
C LEU A 383 14.99 -8.38 -7.42
N ILE A 384 14.42 -8.02 -6.26
CA ILE A 384 14.00 -8.99 -5.26
C ILE A 384 12.47 -9.17 -5.38
N PRO A 385 11.97 -10.39 -5.68
CA PRO A 385 10.53 -10.62 -5.70
C PRO A 385 9.93 -10.39 -4.31
N VAL A 386 8.81 -9.68 -4.25
CA VAL A 386 8.06 -9.43 -3.01
C VAL A 386 7.22 -10.67 -2.70
N ASN A 387 7.89 -11.71 -2.21
CA ASN A 387 7.30 -12.97 -1.74
C ASN A 387 7.29 -13.03 -0.21
N GLU A 388 6.92 -14.17 0.37
CA GLU A 388 6.86 -14.40 1.82
C GLU A 388 8.18 -14.13 2.57
N LEU A 389 9.33 -14.18 1.87
CA LEU A 389 10.65 -13.93 2.44
C LEU A 389 11.02 -12.44 2.45
N ILE A 390 10.25 -11.56 1.81
CA ILE A 390 10.63 -10.15 1.66
C ILE A 390 10.76 -9.41 2.99
N ILE A 391 9.87 -9.69 3.95
CA ILE A 391 9.91 -9.05 5.27
C ILE A 391 11.17 -9.47 6.03
N PRO A 392 11.48 -10.78 6.18
CA PRO A 392 12.77 -11.21 6.72
C PRO A 392 13.97 -10.58 6.01
N VAL A 393 13.99 -10.56 4.66
CA VAL A 393 15.09 -9.98 3.87
C VAL A 393 15.31 -8.51 4.20
N VAL A 394 14.23 -7.72 4.26
CA VAL A 394 14.30 -6.29 4.62
C VAL A 394 14.83 -6.11 6.05
N ILE A 395 14.37 -6.92 7.02
CA ILE A 395 14.83 -6.86 8.41
C ILE A 395 16.32 -7.18 8.52
N PHE A 396 16.78 -8.28 7.92
CA PHE A 396 18.20 -8.65 7.93
C PHE A 396 19.05 -7.59 7.23
N GLY A 397 18.58 -7.06 6.10
CA GLY A 397 19.23 -5.95 5.42
C GLY A 397 19.42 -4.74 6.34
N ILE A 398 18.35 -4.29 7.01
CA ILE A 398 18.43 -3.19 7.98
C ILE A 398 19.46 -3.48 9.07
N ILE A 399 19.43 -4.67 9.67
CA ILE A 399 20.38 -5.05 10.75
C ILE A 399 21.83 -4.96 10.24
N ILE A 400 22.11 -5.57 9.08
CA ILE A 400 23.45 -5.60 8.49
C ILE A 400 23.92 -4.18 8.17
N PHE A 401 23.10 -3.39 7.47
CA PHE A 401 23.47 -2.01 7.12
C PHE A 401 23.60 -1.10 8.35
N SER A 402 22.76 -1.26 9.37
CA SER A 402 22.91 -0.55 10.64
C SER A 402 24.17 -0.93 11.41
N ILE A 403 24.70 -2.15 11.24
CA ILE A 403 26.02 -2.52 11.79
C ILE A 403 27.12 -1.81 11.00
N TYR A 404 27.06 -1.83 9.67
CA TYR A 404 28.06 -1.18 8.82
C TYR A 404 28.13 0.34 8.99
N VAL A 405 26.97 1.01 9.13
CA VAL A 405 26.92 2.46 9.38
C VAL A 405 27.45 2.83 10.76
N GLY A 406 27.39 1.89 11.72
CA GLY A 406 27.97 2.09 13.05
C GLY A 406 27.21 3.10 13.91
N VAL A 407 27.96 3.87 14.70
CA VAL A 407 27.44 4.98 15.53
C VAL A 407 27.79 6.28 14.82
N ALA A 408 26.83 7.19 14.69
CA ALA A 408 27.08 8.50 14.11
C ALA A 408 28.06 9.28 15.02
N PRO A 409 29.26 9.64 14.55
CA PRO A 409 30.20 10.47 15.31
C PRO A 409 29.66 11.89 15.48
N ASN A 410 30.03 12.57 16.57
CA ASN A 410 29.63 13.95 16.83
C ASN A 410 30.15 14.92 15.76
#